data_AF-A0A3M1WX74-F1
#
_entry.id   AF-A0A3M1WX74-F1
#
_cell.length_a   1.000
_cell.length_b   1.000
_cell.length_c   1.000
_cell.angle_alpha   90.00
_cell.angle_beta   90.00
_cell.angle_gamma   90.00
#
_symmetry.space_group_name_H-M   'P 1'
#
loop_
_entity.id
_entity.type
_entity.pdbx_description
1 polymer ?
#
loop_
_entity_poly.entity_id
_entity_poly.type
_entity_poly.pdbx_seq_one_letter_code
_entity_poly.pdbx_strand_id
1 'polypeptide(L)'
;MDFIFPKYPIRIEHRDGKPWIWDVIRKKWLVLQKEEYVRQHLVHYLMETHGIPAGRMGIEKEVRYGDLRLRFDLVVFDREAQPFILCECKAPEVAIGE
;
A
#
# COMPACT_ATOMS: atom_id res chain seq x y z
N MET A 1 -0.63 19.16 4.24
CA MET A 1 -0.38 18.32 3.05
C MET A 1 -1.74 17.89 2.54
N ASP A 2 -2.19 18.49 1.45
CA ASP A 2 -3.47 18.13 0.85
C ASP A 2 -3.26 16.84 0.05
N PHE A 3 -3.77 15.74 0.60
CA PHE A 3 -3.65 14.42 0.02
C PHE A 3 -4.86 14.20 -0.91
N ILE A 4 -4.63 14.00 -2.21
CA ILE A 4 -5.72 13.86 -3.21
C ILE A 4 -6.27 12.43 -3.18
N PHE A 5 -6.85 12.04 -2.05
CA PHE A 5 -7.63 10.81 -1.94
C PHE A 5 -8.96 11.14 -1.24
N PRO A 6 -10.05 10.43 -1.60
CA PRO A 6 -11.26 10.44 -0.81
C PRO A 6 -10.98 10.08 0.65
N LYS A 7 -11.87 10.47 1.57
CA LYS A 7 -11.74 10.09 2.98
C LYS A 7 -11.96 8.59 3.13
N TYR A 8 -10.94 7.88 3.61
CA TYR A 8 -11.00 6.45 3.92
C TYR A 8 -10.89 6.19 5.42
N PRO A 9 -11.40 5.05 5.92
CA PRO A 9 -11.36 4.68 7.34
C PRO A 9 -9.96 4.19 7.77
N ILE A 10 -8.92 4.97 7.47
CA ILE A 10 -7.55 4.67 7.86
C ILE A 10 -7.40 4.90 9.36
N ARG A 11 -6.94 3.87 10.06
CA ARG A 11 -6.73 3.93 11.51
C ARG A 11 -5.32 4.41 11.79
N ILE A 12 -5.23 5.52 12.51
CA ILE A 12 -3.98 6.10 13.01
C ILE A 12 -4.09 6.23 14.52
N GLU A 13 -3.02 5.89 15.23
CA GLU A 13 -2.93 6.07 16.67
C GLU A 13 -1.53 6.54 17.08
N HIS A 14 -1.39 7.03 18.30
CA HIS A 14 -0.09 7.48 18.82
C HIS A 14 0.35 6.55 19.94
N ARG A 15 1.57 6.00 19.82
CA ARG A 15 2.22 5.17 20.84
C ARG A 15 3.62 5.71 21.08
N ASP A 16 3.97 5.94 22.35
CA ASP A 16 5.29 6.45 22.75
C ASP A 16 5.72 7.71 21.99
N GLY A 17 4.77 8.63 21.77
CA GLY A 17 5.01 9.88 21.04
C GLY A 17 5.22 9.73 19.53
N LYS A 18 5.05 8.54 18.97
CA LYS A 18 5.15 8.28 17.52
C LYS A 18 3.78 7.95 16.93
N PRO A 19 3.45 8.44 15.71
CA PRO A 19 2.26 8.01 15.02
C PRO A 19 2.44 6.61 14.43
N TRP A 20 1.39 5.81 14.50
CA TRP A 20 1.29 4.46 13.94
C TRP A 20 0.07 4.36 13.04
N ILE A 21 0.16 3.56 12.00
CA ILE A 21 -0.92 3.30 11.04
C ILE A 21 -1.21 1.80 10.97
N TRP A 22 -2.49 1.46 10.90
CA TRP A 22 -2.92 0.08 10.73
C TRP A 22 -2.81 -0.32 9.25
N ASP A 23 -2.01 -1.34 8.98
CA ASP A 23 -1.96 -1.97 7.67
C ASP A 23 -3.05 -3.03 7.57
N VAL A 24 -4.07 -2.79 6.74
CA VAL A 24 -5.22 -3.70 6.60
C VAL A 24 -4.89 -5.00 5.87
N ILE A 25 -3.85 -5.01 5.03
CA ILE A 25 -3.41 -6.20 4.28
C ILE A 25 -2.54 -7.09 5.17
N ARG A 26 -1.53 -6.51 5.83
CA ARG A 26 -0.59 -7.23 6.71
C ARG A 26 -1.14 -7.45 8.12
N LYS A 27 -2.26 -6.81 8.48
CA LYS A 27 -2.93 -6.89 9.78
C LYS A 27 -1.99 -6.58 10.96
N LYS A 28 -1.20 -5.52 10.83
CA LYS A 28 -0.29 -5.05 11.89
C LYS A 28 -0.21 -3.54 11.93
N TRP A 29 0.17 -3.01 13.09
CA TRP A 29 0.51 -1.61 13.25
C TRP A 29 1.94 -1.37 12.77
N LEU A 30 2.13 -0.31 12.01
CA LEU A 30 3.43 0.16 11.53
C LEU A 30 3.66 1.60 11.96
N VAL A 31 4.91 2.00 12.15
CA VAL A 31 5.24 3.41 12.35
C VAL A 31 4.79 4.17 11.10
N LEU A 32 4.00 5.22 11.29
CA LEU A 32 3.48 6.02 10.19
C LEU A 32 4.63 6.77 9.51
N GLN A 33 5.02 6.29 8.34
CA GLN A 33 5.89 6.99 7.41
C GLN A 33 5.07 7.60 6.27
N LYS A 34 5.58 8.66 5.63
CA LYS A 34 4.86 9.34 4.55
C LYS A 34 4.55 8.41 3.37
N GLU A 35 5.49 7.53 3.02
CA GLU A 35 5.28 6.50 2.00
C GLU A 35 4.23 5.47 2.43
N GLU A 36 4.26 4.99 3.68
CA GLU A 36 3.25 4.06 4.21
C GLU A 36 1.85 4.71 4.23
N TYR A 37 1.78 6.02 4.50
CA TYR A 37 0.52 6.77 4.39
C TYR A 37 -0.05 6.74 2.97
N VAL A 38 0.81 6.90 1.96
CA VAL A 38 0.44 6.78 0.54
C VAL A 38 0.00 5.37 0.21
N ARG A 39 0.76 4.36 0.66
CA ARG A 39 0.46 2.94 0.46
C ARG A 39 -0.90 2.56 1.02
N GLN A 40 -1.22 2.95 2.27
CA GLN A 40 -2.52 2.65 2.86
C GLN A 40 -3.68 3.41 2.19
N HIS A 41 -3.48 4.65 1.74
CA HIS A 41 -4.47 5.34 0.93
C HIS A 41 -4.75 4.64 -0.39
N LEU A 42 -3.70 4.17 -1.08
CA LEU A 42 -3.84 3.40 -2.31
C LEU A 42 -4.59 2.09 -2.08
N VAL A 43 -4.26 1.36 -1.01
CA VAL A 43 -4.98 0.14 -0.62
C VAL A 43 -6.46 0.41 -0.39
N HIS A 44 -6.80 1.44 0.40
CA HIS A 44 -8.20 1.79 0.65
C HIS A 44 -8.90 2.30 -0.61
N TYR A 45 -8.23 3.03 -1.49
CA TYR A 45 -8.78 3.43 -2.79
C TYR A 45 -9.16 2.20 -3.63
N LEU A 46 -8.29 1.20 -3.70
CA LEU A 46 -8.57 -0.04 -4.44
C LEU A 46 -9.70 -0.85 -3.78
N MET A 47 -9.77 -0.90 -2.45
CA MET A 47 -10.82 -1.61 -1.72
C MET A 47 -12.18 -0.93 -1.82
N GLU A 48 -12.25 0.35 -1.45
CA GLU A 48 -13.50 1.07 -1.23
C GLU A 48 -14.04 1.69 -2.52
N THR A 49 -13.17 2.14 -3.42
CA THR A 49 -13.59 2.79 -4.68
C THR A 49 -13.69 1.79 -5.83
N HIS A 50 -12.79 0.81 -5.92
CA HIS A 50 -12.77 -0.19 -6.99
C HIS A 50 -13.30 -1.57 -6.57
N GLY A 51 -13.66 -1.77 -5.30
CA GLY A 51 -14.25 -3.02 -4.83
C GLY A 51 -13.28 -4.20 -4.86
N ILE A 52 -11.97 -3.97 -4.86
CA ILE A 52 -10.96 -5.03 -4.89
C ILE A 52 -10.78 -5.60 -3.47
N PRO A 53 -11.07 -6.89 -3.24
CA PRO A 53 -10.94 -7.48 -1.91
C PRO A 53 -9.48 -7.49 -1.43
N ALA A 54 -9.25 -7.24 -0.13
CA ALA A 54 -7.93 -7.32 0.50
C ALA A 54 -7.17 -8.63 0.23
N GLY A 55 -7.88 -9.75 0.11
CA GLY A 55 -7.28 -11.06 -0.21
C GLY A 55 -6.64 -11.15 -1.61
N ARG A 56 -6.95 -10.20 -2.51
CA ARG A 56 -6.33 -10.08 -3.83
C ARG A 56 -5.19 -9.06 -3.84
N MET A 57 -4.74 -8.60 -2.69
CA MET A 57 -3.64 -7.67 -2.54
C MET A 57 -2.52 -8.27 -1.69
N GLY A 58 -1.28 -7.96 -2.04
CA GLY A 58 -0.10 -8.32 -1.26
C GLY A 58 0.84 -7.13 -1.13
N ILE A 59 1.35 -6.89 0.06
CA ILE A 59 2.34 -5.83 0.33
C ILE A 59 3.72 -6.46 0.48
N GLU A 60 4.75 -5.80 -0.05
CA GLU A 60 6.16 -6.19 0.06
C GLU A 60 6.47 -7.61 -0.45
N LYS A 61 5.79 -8.06 -1.51
CA LYS A 61 6.10 -9.35 -2.13
C LYS A 61 7.28 -9.22 -3.08
N GLU A 62 8.27 -10.11 -2.92
CA GLU A 62 9.27 -10.38 -3.95
C GLU A 62 8.58 -11.12 -5.10
N VAL A 63 8.67 -10.56 -6.31
CA VAL A 63 8.29 -11.24 -7.55
C VAL A 63 9.57 -11.64 -8.27
N ARG A 64 9.61 -12.89 -8.72
CA ARG A 64 10.73 -13.44 -9.50
C ARG A 64 10.38 -13.41 -10.98
N TYR A 65 11.25 -12.80 -11.78
CA TYR A 65 11.19 -12.84 -13.23
C TYR A 65 12.56 -13.23 -13.78
N GLY A 66 12.73 -14.50 -14.13
CA GLY A 66 14.06 -15.07 -14.38
C GLY A 66 14.95 -14.96 -13.13
N ASP A 67 16.14 -14.39 -13.29
CA ASP A 67 17.09 -14.13 -12.18
C ASP A 67 16.80 -12.84 -11.41
N LEU A 68 15.87 -12.01 -11.90
CA LEU A 68 15.56 -10.72 -11.30
C LEU A 68 14.63 -10.91 -10.09
N ARG A 69 15.02 -10.32 -8.95
CA ARG A 69 14.22 -10.20 -7.73
C ARG A 69 13.77 -8.75 -7.58
N LEU A 70 12.51 -8.49 -7.86
CA LEU A 70 11.90 -7.17 -7.66
C LEU A 70 10.96 -7.22 -6.45
N ARG A 71 11.14 -6.27 -5.54
CA ARG A 71 10.20 -6.06 -4.44
C ARG A 71 9.36 -4.86 -4.79
N PHE A 72 8.05 -5.07 -4.81
CA PHE A 72 7.08 -4.01 -5.02
C PHE A 72 6.39 -3.69 -3.70
N ASP A 73 5.98 -2.44 -3.56
CA ASP A 73 5.23 -2.00 -2.39
C ASP A 73 3.86 -2.67 -2.30
N LEU A 74 3.16 -2.78 -3.42
CA LEU A 74 1.86 -3.43 -3.51
C LEU A 74 1.74 -4.19 -4.83
N VAL A 75 1.18 -5.40 -4.75
CA VAL A 75 0.73 -6.19 -5.90
C VAL A 75 -0.75 -6.49 -5.76
N VAL A 76 -1.50 -6.32 -6.84
CA VAL A 76 -2.89 -6.74 -6.97
C VAL A 76 -2.93 -7.95 -7.89
N PHE A 77 -3.62 -9.00 -7.48
CA PHE A 77 -3.79 -10.24 -8.25
C PHE A 77 -5.12 -10.24 -9.01
N ASP A 78 -5.15 -10.86 -10.19
CA ASP A 78 -6.38 -11.15 -10.91
C ASP A 78 -7.22 -12.25 -10.21
N ARG A 79 -8.24 -12.78 -10.89
CA ARG A 79 -9.08 -13.87 -10.34
C ARG A 79 -8.38 -15.24 -10.40
N GLU A 80 -7.33 -15.37 -11.20
CA GLU A 80 -6.51 -16.56 -11.41
C GLU A 80 -5.21 -16.52 -10.59
N ALA A 81 -5.16 -15.61 -9.61
CA ALA A 81 -4.03 -15.35 -8.72
C ALA A 81 -2.73 -14.94 -9.44
N GLN A 82 -2.82 -14.42 -10.67
CA GLN A 82 -1.68 -13.85 -11.38
C GLN A 82 -1.49 -12.38 -11.02
N PRO A 83 -0.25 -11.87 -10.91
CA PRO A 83 0.00 -10.44 -10.74
C PRO A 83 -0.64 -9.63 -11.88
N PHE A 84 -1.50 -8.69 -11.54
CA PHE A 84 -2.26 -7.87 -12.48
C PHE A 84 -1.88 -6.39 -12.42
N ILE A 85 -1.63 -5.87 -11.22
CA ILE A 85 -1.15 -4.49 -11.01
C ILE A 85 0.04 -4.55 -10.05
N LEU A 86 1.11 -3.87 -10.40
CA LEU A 86 2.26 -3.62 -9.54
C LEU A 86 2.29 -2.13 -9.23
N CYS A 87 2.47 -1.79 -7.96
CA CYS A 87 2.52 -0.41 -7.51
C CYS A 87 3.79 -0.18 -6.71
N GLU A 88 4.44 0.95 -7.02
CA GLU A 88 5.50 1.55 -6.23
C GLU A 88 4.93 2.83 -5.61
N CYS A 89 5.06 2.97 -4.30
CA CYS A 89 4.64 4.14 -3.54
C CYS A 89 5.89 4.93 -3.16
N LYS A 90 5.79 6.25 -3.23
CA LYS A 90 6.80 7.16 -2.70
C LYS A 90 6.14 8.16 -1.77
N ALA A 91 6.92 8.83 -0.92
CA ALA A 91 6.41 9.96 -0.15
C ALA A 91 5.90 11.07 -1.11
N PRO A 92 4.91 11.88 -0.72
CA PRO A 92 4.28 12.86 -1.62
C PRO A 92 5.22 13.87 -2.25
N GLU A 93 6.30 14.21 -1.54
CA GLU A 93 7.34 15.13 -2.01
C GLU A 93 8.36 14.52 -2.98
N VAL A 94 8.34 13.21 -3.19
CA VAL A 94 9.30 12.50 -4.06
C VAL A 94 8.73 12.42 -5.47
N ALA A 95 9.52 12.84 -6.46
CA ALA A 95 9.14 12.78 -7.87
C ALA A 95 9.05 11.32 -8.36
N ILE A 96 8.05 11.03 -9.19
CA ILE A 96 7.89 9.74 -9.86
C ILE A 96 8.67 9.81 -11.18
N GLY A 97 9.69 8.96 -11.36
CA GLY A 97 10.46 8.90 -12.61
C GLY A 97 11.98 8.70 -12.47
N GLU A 98 12.50 8.50 -11.27
CA GLU A 98 13.83 7.92 -11.04
C GLU A 98 13.76 6.40 -10.81
#